data_AF-L8PHZ7-F1
#
_entry.id   AF-L8PHZ7-F1
#
_cell.length_a   1.000
_cell.length_b   1.000
_cell.length_c   1.000
_cell.angle_alpha   90.00
_cell.angle_beta   90.00
_cell.angle_gamma   90.00
#
_symmetry.space_group_name_H-M   'P 1'
#
loop_
_entity.id
_entity.type
_entity.pdbx_description
1 polymer ?
#
loop_
_entity_poly.entity_id
_entity_poly.type
_entity_poly.pdbx_seq_one_letter_code
_entity_poly.pdbx_strand_id
1 'polypeptide(L)'
;MPKFSEDVMGVVTERIEDRFQMPLADLRRAVQAAPQANPDATSVVHWYGLLTEAQGALESAEDALVEALGAQPGELDDPVMELAHQVNAAVAVRDGRAMVVDYLLDPLAPGKRGPGAWRGADPAARRAPALPTSAPVLPGRRAIPARGATR
;
A
#
# COMPACT_ATOMS: atom_id res chain seq x y z
N MET A 1 27.80 9.43 5.53
CA MET A 1 26.67 8.82 4.82
C MET A 1 25.58 8.55 5.84
N PRO A 2 24.35 9.05 5.63
CA PRO A 2 23.34 9.01 6.67
C PRO A 2 22.77 7.60 6.84
N LYS A 3 22.78 7.09 8.08
CA LYS A 3 22.23 5.79 8.50
C LYS A 3 20.70 5.80 8.68
N PHE A 4 20.00 6.81 8.18
CA PHE A 4 18.57 7.00 8.49
C PHE A 4 17.67 5.87 7.96
N SER A 5 18.06 5.21 6.86
CA SER A 5 17.31 4.10 6.26
C SER A 5 17.49 2.78 7.01
N GLU A 6 18.73 2.46 7.42
CA GLU A 6 19.01 1.31 8.32
C GLU A 6 18.27 1.46 9.66
N ASP A 7 18.12 2.70 10.13
CA ASP A 7 17.40 3.03 11.36
C ASP A 7 15.90 2.75 11.25
N VAL A 8 15.24 3.11 10.14
CA VAL A 8 13.80 2.86 9.96
C VAL A 8 13.48 1.35 9.98
N MET A 9 14.22 0.55 9.21
CA MET A 9 13.99 -0.90 9.18
C MET A 9 14.32 -1.55 10.52
N GLY A 10 15.36 -1.07 11.21
CA GLY A 10 15.72 -1.52 12.56
C GLY A 10 14.61 -1.24 13.58
N VAL A 11 14.14 0.01 13.67
CA VAL A 11 13.06 0.42 14.58
C VAL A 11 11.76 -0.33 14.29
N VAL A 12 11.41 -0.53 13.03
CA VAL A 12 10.21 -1.31 12.67
C VAL A 12 10.37 -2.77 13.07
N THR A 13 11.54 -3.37 12.86
CA THR A 13 11.83 -4.75 13.28
C THR A 13 11.69 -4.89 14.78
N GLU A 14 12.34 -4.03 15.57
CA GLU A 14 12.28 -4.03 17.02
C GLU A 14 10.83 -3.92 17.51
N ARG A 15 10.03 -3.03 16.95
CA ARG A 15 8.61 -2.89 17.31
C ARG A 15 7.77 -4.11 16.96
N ILE A 16 8.09 -4.82 15.88
CA ILE A 16 7.43 -6.10 15.55
C ILE A 16 7.81 -7.15 16.60
N GLU A 17 9.10 -7.28 16.90
CA GLU A 17 9.61 -8.26 17.86
C GLU A 17 9.05 -8.01 19.26
N ASP A 18 8.99 -6.75 19.70
CA ASP A 18 8.36 -6.35 20.95
C ASP A 18 6.86 -6.66 20.97
N ARG A 19 6.14 -6.46 19.86
CA ARG A 19 4.69 -6.75 19.83
C ARG A 19 4.40 -8.24 19.92
N PHE A 20 5.18 -9.07 19.23
CA PHE A 20 4.95 -10.51 19.16
C PHE A 20 5.80 -11.33 20.14
N GLN A 21 6.68 -10.67 20.89
CA GLN A 21 7.58 -11.28 21.87
C GLN A 21 8.41 -12.44 21.28
N MET A 22 8.81 -12.29 20.01
CA MET A 22 9.61 -13.28 19.30
C MET A 22 10.42 -12.64 18.17
N PRO A 23 11.59 -13.20 17.79
CA PRO A 23 12.37 -12.70 16.68
C PRO A 23 11.59 -12.69 15.37
N LEU A 24 11.80 -11.69 14.52
CA LEU A 24 11.07 -11.54 13.26
C LEU A 24 11.28 -12.74 12.34
N ALA A 25 12.47 -13.32 12.33
CA ALA A 25 12.75 -14.53 11.56
C ALA A 25 11.88 -15.71 12.01
N ASP A 26 11.67 -15.88 13.32
CA ASP A 26 10.85 -16.94 13.89
C ASP A 26 9.36 -16.67 13.61
N LEU A 27 8.94 -15.40 13.73
CA LEU A 27 7.58 -14.96 13.39
C LEU A 27 7.25 -15.28 11.93
N ARG A 28 8.16 -15.00 10.99
CA ARG A 28 7.99 -15.33 9.57
C ARG A 28 7.82 -16.83 9.34
N ARG A 29 8.61 -17.67 10.04
CA ARG A 29 8.46 -19.13 9.94
C ARG A 29 7.14 -19.60 10.52
N ALA A 30 6.71 -19.06 11.65
CA ALA A 30 5.42 -19.39 12.27
C ALA A 30 4.24 -19.02 11.36
N VAL A 31 4.26 -17.82 10.77
CA VAL A 31 3.25 -17.36 9.79
C VAL A 31 3.23 -18.24 8.54
N GLN A 32 4.39 -18.64 8.01
CA GLN A 32 4.46 -19.53 6.86
C GLN A 32 3.89 -20.92 7.16
N ALA A 33 4.17 -21.46 8.36
CA ALA A 33 3.68 -22.77 8.76
C ALA A 33 2.16 -22.78 9.03
N ALA A 34 1.62 -21.71 9.62
CA ALA A 34 0.22 -21.64 10.02
C ALA A 34 -0.35 -20.21 9.88
N PRO A 35 -0.59 -19.73 8.65
CA PRO A 35 -0.98 -18.33 8.41
C PRO A 35 -2.34 -17.95 9.03
N GLN A 36 -3.19 -18.93 9.31
CA GLN A 36 -4.51 -18.71 9.92
C GLN A 36 -4.47 -18.68 11.46
N ALA A 37 -3.36 -19.09 12.09
CA ALA A 37 -3.24 -19.12 13.54
C ALA A 37 -3.23 -17.71 14.16
N ASN A 38 -2.72 -16.73 13.42
CA ASN A 38 -2.71 -15.33 13.82
C ASN A 38 -2.81 -14.41 12.59
N PRO A 39 -4.03 -13.98 12.21
CA PRO A 39 -4.24 -13.10 11.06
C PRO A 39 -3.51 -11.75 11.16
N ASP A 40 -3.35 -11.22 12.38
CA ASP A 40 -2.62 -9.96 12.63
C ASP A 40 -1.13 -10.13 12.34
N ALA A 41 -0.52 -11.21 12.84
CA ALA A 41 0.87 -11.54 12.56
C ALA A 41 1.11 -11.74 11.06
N THR A 42 0.20 -12.46 10.39
CA THR A 42 0.25 -12.67 8.94
C THR A 42 0.21 -11.35 8.17
N SER A 43 -0.67 -10.43 8.58
CA SER A 43 -0.76 -9.10 7.97
C SER A 43 0.50 -8.28 8.20
N VAL A 44 1.03 -8.25 9.42
CA VAL A 44 2.26 -7.52 9.75
C VAL A 44 3.44 -8.06 8.95
N VAL A 45 3.64 -9.38 8.90
CA VAL A 45 4.74 -10.01 8.14
C VAL A 45 4.64 -9.70 6.65
N HIS A 46 3.43 -9.71 6.08
CA HIS A 46 3.22 -9.35 4.68
C HIS A 46 3.61 -7.89 4.41
N TRP A 47 3.10 -6.96 5.21
CA TRP A 47 3.38 -5.52 5.03
C TRP A 47 4.83 -5.15 5.32
N TYR A 48 5.48 -5.83 6.28
CA TYR A 48 6.92 -5.71 6.49
C TYR A 48 7.72 -6.20 5.27
N GLY A 49 7.29 -7.28 4.62
CA GLY A 49 7.87 -7.74 3.37
C GLY A 49 7.79 -6.68 2.27
N LEU A 50 6.62 -6.08 2.07
CA LEU A 50 6.43 -4.99 1.10
C LEU A 50 7.25 -3.73 1.44
N LEU A 51 7.42 -3.43 2.73
CA LEU A 51 8.29 -2.33 3.17
C LEU A 51 9.76 -2.63 2.84
N THR A 52 10.22 -3.87 3.04
CA THR A 52 11.58 -4.29 2.70
C THR A 52 11.83 -4.18 1.19
N GLU A 53 10.87 -4.58 0.36
CA GLU A 53 10.94 -4.41 -1.10
C GLU A 53 11.01 -2.94 -1.50
N ALA A 54 10.18 -2.09 -0.90
CA ALA A 54 10.19 -0.65 -1.14
C ALA A 54 11.51 0.01 -0.74
N GLN A 55 12.11 -0.45 0.37
CA GLN A 55 13.40 0.03 0.84
C GLN A 55 14.52 -0.31 -0.17
N GLY A 56 14.57 -1.55 -0.67
CA GLY A 56 15.55 -1.93 -1.70
C GLY A 56 15.35 -1.20 -3.04
N ALA A 57 14.09 -0.91 -3.41
CA ALA A 57 13.79 -0.12 -4.60
C ALA A 57 14.24 1.35 -4.45
N LEU A 58 14.09 1.92 -3.25
CA LEU A 58 14.58 3.26 -2.94
C LEU A 58 16.11 3.32 -3.01
N GLU A 59 16.81 2.39 -2.37
CA GLU A 59 18.28 2.31 -2.42
C GLU A 59 18.78 2.21 -3.87
N SER A 60 18.16 1.36 -4.68
CA SER A 60 18.51 1.21 -6.10
C SER A 60 18.29 2.50 -6.90
N ALA A 61 17.22 3.25 -6.61
CA ALA A 61 16.93 4.52 -7.27
C ALA A 61 17.91 5.63 -6.83
N GLU A 62 18.27 5.65 -5.54
CA GLU A 62 19.25 6.58 -4.99
C GLU A 62 20.64 6.33 -5.59
N ASP A 63 21.08 5.07 -5.67
CA ASP A 63 22.35 4.69 -6.28
C ASP A 63 22.41 5.11 -7.76
N ALA A 64 21.34 4.86 -8.53
CA ALA A 64 21.26 5.26 -9.93
C ALA A 64 21.34 6.79 -10.10
N LEU A 65 20.67 7.56 -9.23
CA LEU A 65 20.75 9.02 -9.25
C LEU A 65 22.15 9.51 -8.90
N VAL A 66 22.78 8.93 -7.87
CA VAL A 66 24.15 9.29 -7.46
C VAL A 66 25.15 8.98 -8.55
N GLU A 67 25.02 7.83 -9.21
CA GLU A 67 25.87 7.45 -10.35
C GLU A 67 25.73 8.46 -11.50
N ALA A 68 24.50 8.83 -11.87
CA ALA A 68 24.23 9.78 -12.95
C ALA A 68 24.80 11.18 -12.64
N LEU A 69 24.62 11.66 -11.41
CA LEU A 69 25.17 12.94 -10.94
C LEU A 69 26.71 12.92 -10.91
N GLY A 70 27.32 11.78 -10.60
CA GLY A 70 28.77 11.61 -10.60
C GLY A 70 29.38 11.59 -12.01
N ALA A 71 28.63 11.11 -13.01
CA ALA A 71 29.08 11.00 -14.39
C ALA A 71 29.09 12.33 -15.15
N GLN A 72 28.24 13.30 -14.76
CA GLN A 72 28.13 14.58 -15.46
C GLN A 72 28.06 15.76 -14.48
N PRO A 73 29.22 16.33 -14.07
CA PRO A 73 29.23 17.54 -13.27
C PRO A 73 28.85 18.74 -14.17
N GLY A 74 27.57 19.11 -14.19
CA GLY A 74 27.03 20.16 -15.07
C GLY A 74 25.56 20.49 -14.82
N GLU A 75 24.92 21.14 -15.79
CA GLU A 75 23.47 21.38 -15.77
C GLU A 75 22.71 20.04 -15.79
N LEU A 76 21.70 19.91 -14.93
CA LEU A 76 20.89 18.69 -14.83
C LEU A 76 20.05 18.56 -16.10
N ASP A 77 20.29 17.51 -16.86
CA ASP A 77 19.50 17.17 -18.04
C ASP A 77 18.21 16.41 -17.65
N ASP A 78 17.28 16.33 -18.60
CA ASP A 78 15.98 15.68 -18.40
C ASP A 78 16.10 14.23 -17.85
N PRO A 79 17.06 13.39 -18.28
CA PRO A 79 17.27 12.06 -17.70
C PRO A 79 17.61 12.04 -16.21
N VAL A 80 18.47 12.95 -15.74
CA VAL A 80 18.81 13.04 -14.31
C VAL A 80 17.61 13.52 -13.49
N MET A 81 16.81 14.43 -14.05
CA MET A 81 15.55 14.86 -13.45
C MET A 81 14.53 13.72 -13.33
N GLU A 82 14.46 12.82 -14.31
CA GLU A 82 13.59 11.63 -14.24
C GLU A 82 14.02 10.67 -13.11
N LEU A 83 15.32 10.45 -12.92
CA LEU A 83 15.85 9.67 -11.80
C LEU A 83 15.49 10.31 -10.45
N ALA A 84 15.56 11.64 -10.34
CA ALA A 84 15.13 12.34 -9.13
C ALA A 84 13.62 12.16 -8.85
N HIS A 85 12.79 12.16 -9.89
CA HIS A 85 11.37 11.83 -9.75
C HIS A 85 11.15 10.38 -9.32
N GLN A 86 11.96 9.44 -9.83
CA GLN A 86 11.89 8.03 -9.44
C GLN A 86 12.24 7.83 -7.95
N VAL A 87 13.27 8.51 -7.45
CA VAL A 87 13.60 8.51 -6.00
C VAL A 87 12.42 9.03 -5.18
N ASN A 88 11.82 10.16 -5.57
CA ASN A 88 10.66 10.71 -4.86
C ASN A 88 9.47 9.72 -4.83
N ALA A 89 9.22 9.03 -5.94
CA ALA A 89 8.17 8.01 -6.00
C ALA A 89 8.49 6.81 -5.07
N ALA A 90 9.75 6.37 -5.04
CA ALA A 90 10.19 5.28 -4.17
C ALA A 90 10.06 5.64 -2.67
N VAL A 91 10.42 6.87 -2.30
CA VAL A 91 10.21 7.40 -0.93
C VAL A 91 8.73 7.37 -0.55
N ALA A 92 7.84 7.87 -1.43
CA ALA A 92 6.41 7.88 -1.17
C ALA A 92 5.84 6.47 -0.97
N VAL A 93 6.32 5.49 -1.73
CA VAL A 93 5.94 4.08 -1.57
C VAL A 93 6.44 3.54 -0.22
N ARG A 94 7.72 3.74 0.12
CA ARG A 94 8.29 3.31 1.41
C ARG A 94 7.51 3.88 2.58
N ASP A 95 7.24 5.18 2.57
CA ASP A 95 6.54 5.86 3.66
C ASP A 95 5.11 5.36 3.78
N GLY A 96 4.42 5.14 2.65
CA GLY A 96 3.10 4.51 2.65
C GLY A 96 3.11 3.11 3.25
N ARG A 97 4.14 2.28 2.97
CA ARG A 97 4.26 0.94 3.59
C ARG A 97 4.58 1.05 5.08
N ALA A 98 5.47 1.94 5.48
CA ALA A 98 5.84 2.15 6.87
C ALA A 98 4.64 2.61 7.71
N MET A 99 3.82 3.53 7.19
CA MET A 99 2.58 3.98 7.85
C MET A 99 1.60 2.83 8.09
N VAL A 100 1.46 1.90 7.14
CA VAL A 100 0.58 0.73 7.32
C VAL A 100 1.12 -0.22 8.38
N VAL A 101 2.43 -0.47 8.39
CA VAL A 101 3.06 -1.29 9.43
C VAL A 101 2.88 -0.66 10.81
N ASP A 102 3.10 0.65 10.93
CA ASP A 102 2.88 1.39 12.18
C ASP A 102 1.43 1.27 12.67
N TYR A 103 0.46 1.49 11.77
CA TYR A 103 -0.96 1.26 12.07
C TYR A 103 -1.24 -0.16 12.55
N LEU A 104 -0.63 -1.18 11.92
CA LEU A 104 -0.80 -2.57 12.31
C LEU A 104 -0.16 -2.89 13.67
N LEU A 105 0.94 -2.23 14.01
CA LEU A 105 1.63 -2.41 15.29
C LEU A 105 1.00 -1.62 16.44
N ASP A 106 0.24 -0.57 16.17
CA ASP A 106 -0.46 0.18 17.21
C ASP A 106 -1.75 -0.57 17.66
N PRO A 107 -1.84 -1.01 18.93
CA PRO A 107 -3.05 -1.64 19.48
C PRO A 107 -4.18 -0.63 19.78
N LEU A 108 -3.89 0.67 19.80
CA LEU A 108 -4.81 1.78 20.02
C LEU A 108 -5.22 2.50 18.72
N ALA A 109 -4.75 2.02 17.57
CA ALA A 109 -4.98 2.68 16.30
C ALA A 109 -6.49 2.96 16.05
N PRO A 110 -6.85 4.13 15.52
CA PRO A 110 -8.24 4.45 15.19
C PRO A 110 -8.84 3.38 14.27
N GLY A 111 -10.00 2.84 14.63
CA GLY A 111 -10.60 1.73 13.88
C GLY A 111 -10.15 0.33 14.30
N LYS A 112 -9.35 0.17 15.37
CA LYS A 112 -9.13 -1.12 16.04
C LYS A 112 -9.90 -1.30 17.35
N ARG A 113 -10.33 -0.21 17.99
CA ARG A 113 -11.15 -0.24 19.21
C ARG A 113 -12.39 0.64 19.06
N GLY A 114 -13.56 0.09 19.39
CA GLY A 114 -14.84 0.82 19.44
C GLY A 114 -15.86 0.43 18.34
N PRO A 115 -17.08 1.01 18.37
CA PRO A 115 -18.20 0.65 17.48
C PRO A 115 -17.95 0.90 15.98
N GLY A 116 -16.86 1.61 15.64
CA GLY A 116 -16.39 1.88 14.29
C GLY A 116 -15.07 1.17 13.95
N ALA A 117 -14.69 0.12 14.70
CA ALA A 117 -13.57 -0.72 14.30
C ALA A 117 -13.80 -1.21 12.86
N TRP A 118 -12.84 -1.01 11.95
CA TRP A 118 -12.98 -1.29 10.52
C TRP A 118 -13.39 -2.75 10.34
N ARG A 119 -14.68 -2.98 10.15
CA ARG A 119 -15.35 -4.28 9.99
C ARG A 119 -15.10 -4.85 8.58
N GLY A 120 -13.89 -4.64 8.04
CA GLY A 120 -13.48 -5.05 6.70
C GLY A 120 -12.37 -6.10 6.69
N ALA A 121 -11.71 -6.34 7.83
CA ALA A 121 -10.67 -7.35 7.97
C ALA A 121 -11.21 -8.79 8.19
N ASP A 122 -12.50 -8.91 8.51
CA ASP A 122 -13.16 -10.21 8.65
C ASP A 122 -13.72 -10.66 7.29
N PRO A 123 -13.29 -11.79 6.70
CA PRO A 123 -13.84 -12.29 5.44
C PRO A 123 -15.36 -12.54 5.53
N ALA A 124 -15.93 -12.74 6.72
CA ALA A 124 -17.37 -12.86 6.92
C ALA A 124 -18.14 -11.53 6.76
N ALA A 125 -17.47 -10.39 6.96
CA ALA A 125 -18.07 -9.06 6.86
C ALA A 125 -18.15 -8.51 5.42
N ARG A 126 -17.57 -9.22 4.43
CA ARG A 126 -17.66 -8.87 3.00
C ARG A 126 -19.04 -9.11 2.37
N ARG A 127 -20.02 -9.63 3.12
CA ARG A 127 -21.43 -9.63 2.69
C ARG A 127 -22.10 -8.35 3.17
N ALA A 128 -21.91 -7.27 2.42
CA ALA A 128 -22.83 -6.14 2.49
C ALA A 128 -24.24 -6.60 2.06
N PRO A 129 -25.32 -6.09 2.67
CA PRO A 129 -26.65 -6.24 2.11
C PRO A 129 -26.61 -5.65 0.70
N ALA A 130 -27.00 -6.43 -0.32
CA ALA A 130 -27.14 -5.89 -1.66
C ALA A 130 -28.20 -4.79 -1.61
N LEU A 131 -27.77 -3.53 -1.74
CA LEU A 131 -28.70 -2.43 -1.97
C LEU A 131 -29.39 -2.71 -3.32
N PRO A 132 -30.72 -2.76 -3.38
CA PRO A 132 -31.41 -2.99 -4.64
C PRO A 132 -31.17 -1.79 -5.56
N THR A 133 -30.28 -1.96 -6.54
CA THR A 133 -30.11 -1.00 -7.62
C THR A 133 -31.20 -1.24 -8.65
N SER A 134 -32.19 -0.36 -8.69
CA SER A 134 -33.16 -0.29 -9.79
C SER A 134 -32.44 0.03 -11.10
N ALA A 135 -32.74 -0.69 -12.17
CA ALA A 135 -32.17 -0.40 -13.49
C ALA A 135 -32.61 1.01 -13.96
N PRO A 136 -31.71 1.79 -14.60
CA PRO A 136 -32.08 3.11 -15.12
C PRO A 136 -33.11 2.98 -16.24
N VAL A 137 -34.20 3.73 -16.13
CA VAL A 137 -35.23 3.83 -17.17
C VAL A 137 -34.67 4.64 -18.33
N LEU A 138 -34.45 3.99 -19.47
CA LEU A 138 -34.09 4.66 -20.72
C LEU A 138 -35.31 5.45 -21.25
N PRO A 139 -35.15 6.73 -21.64
CA PRO A 139 -36.24 7.49 -22.23
C PRO A 139 -36.68 6.87 -23.57
N GLY A 140 -37.97 6.52 -23.66
CA GLY A 140 -38.58 5.94 -24.84
C GLY A 140 -38.45 6.83 -26.07
N ARG A 141 -37.93 6.26 -27.15
CA ARG A 141 -37.78 6.91 -28.46
C ARG A 141 -39.18 7.24 -29.00
N ARG A 142 -39.59 8.50 -28.91
CA ARG A 142 -40.81 9.04 -29.55
C ARG A 142 -40.71 8.79 -31.06
N ALA A 143 -41.55 7.91 -31.60
CA ALA A 143 -41.74 7.79 -33.04
C ALA A 143 -42.45 9.06 -33.54
N ILE A 144 -41.77 9.78 -34.44
CA ILE A 144 -42.35 10.90 -35.17
C ILE A 144 -43.19 10.30 -36.32
N PRO A 145 -44.51 10.49 -36.39
CA PRO A 145 -45.27 10.05 -37.55
C PRO A 145 -44.93 10.93 -38.76
N ALA A 146 -44.39 10.31 -39.80
CA ALA A 146 -44.14 10.94 -41.08
C ALA A 146 -45.48 11.31 -41.74
N ARG A 147 -45.68 12.60 -41.99
CA ARG A 147 -46.75 13.15 -42.83
C ARG A 147 -46.46 12.76 -44.28
N GLY A 148 -47.28 11.88 -44.85
CA GLY A 148 -47.31 11.58 -46.28
C GLY A 148 -48.63 12.05 -46.89
N ALA A 149 -48.54 12.87 -47.93
CA ALA A 149 -49.65 13.50 -48.63
C ALA A 149 -50.28 12.59 -49.71
N THR A 150 -51.57 12.83 -49.95
CA THR A 150 -52.35 12.70 -51.20
C THR A 150 -52.28 11.42 -52.05
N ARG A 151 -53.46 10.81 -52.26
CA ARG A 151 -54.09 10.74 -53.59
C ARG A 151 -55.60 10.70 -53.45
#